data_AF-A0A4Y1RRU2-F1
#
_entry.id   AF-A0A4Y1RRU2-F1
#
_cell.length_a   1.000
_cell.length_b   1.000
_cell.length_c   1.000
_cell.angle_alpha   90.00
_cell.angle_beta   90.00
_cell.angle_gamma   90.00
#
_symmetry.space_group_name_H-M   'P 1'
#
loop_
_entity.id
_entity.type
_entity.pdbx_description
1 polymer ?
#
loop_
_entity_poly.entity_id
_entity_poly.type
_entity_poly.pdbx_seq_one_letter_code
_entity_poly.pdbx_strand_id
1 'polypeptide(L)'
;MGFADEMKNARRIGAFKQYIVGRSSEATFADAFEKQEAIIRYLGGFDSTGENLNVTQKQEAAKHCNCTIADVENALAKFTWAREAQKKMENLQKEGKPMPKNINEVQKLMGSTPFDLAKSNLAKSGQISRNALCPCGSKKRYKRCCGKD
;
A
#
# COMPACT_ATOMS: atom_id res chain seq x y z
N MET A 1 17.50 10.67 -1.46
CA MET A 1 17.19 9.73 -2.56
C MET A 1 15.81 9.19 -2.27
N GLY A 2 14.83 9.51 -3.12
CA GLY A 2 13.42 9.25 -2.83
C GLY A 2 13.05 7.79 -3.07
N PHE A 3 12.04 7.30 -2.37
CA PHE A 3 11.58 5.91 -2.54
C PHE A 3 11.11 5.59 -3.97
N ALA A 4 10.73 6.59 -4.77
CA ALA A 4 10.46 6.40 -6.21
C ALA A 4 11.70 5.91 -6.99
N ASP A 5 12.91 6.33 -6.59
CA ASP A 5 14.18 5.82 -7.13
C ASP A 5 14.51 4.44 -6.56
N GLU A 6 14.13 4.19 -5.30
CA GLU A 6 14.24 2.88 -4.66
C GLU A 6 13.30 1.85 -5.31
N MET A 7 12.11 2.25 -5.81
CA MET A 7 11.23 1.40 -6.62
C MET A 7 11.81 1.07 -7.99
N LYS A 8 12.43 2.05 -8.67
CA LYS A 8 13.16 1.79 -9.93
C LYS A 8 14.32 0.81 -9.71
N ASN A 9 15.01 0.89 -8.58
CA ASN A 9 16.01 -0.11 -8.19
C ASN A 9 15.38 -1.44 -7.72
N ALA A 10 14.21 -1.42 -7.08
CA ALA A 10 13.48 -2.60 -6.64
C ALA A 10 12.87 -3.41 -7.79
N ARG A 11 12.69 -2.81 -8.99
CA ARG A 11 12.48 -3.57 -10.25
C ARG A 11 13.59 -4.61 -10.48
N ARG A 12 14.82 -4.39 -9.97
CA ARG A 12 15.93 -5.37 -9.97
C ARG A 12 15.91 -6.32 -8.77
N ILE A 13 15.35 -5.90 -7.63
CA ILE A 13 15.25 -6.72 -6.42
C ILE A 13 13.94 -7.51 -6.47
N GLY A 14 14.00 -8.73 -7.02
CA GLY A 14 12.85 -9.62 -7.21
C GLY A 14 11.96 -9.87 -5.98
N ALA A 15 12.44 -9.57 -4.76
CA ALA A 15 11.64 -9.61 -3.54
C ALA A 15 10.48 -8.61 -3.54
N PHE A 16 10.69 -7.38 -4.02
CA PHE A 16 9.62 -6.35 -4.11
C PHE A 16 8.57 -6.67 -5.18
N LYS A 17 9.00 -7.32 -6.27
CA LYS A 17 8.11 -7.92 -7.28
C LYS A 17 7.19 -8.95 -6.60
N GLN A 18 7.67 -9.80 -5.70
CA GLN A 18 6.82 -10.77 -4.98
C GLN A 18 5.81 -10.11 -4.01
N TYR A 19 6.16 -8.99 -3.39
CA TYR A 19 5.32 -8.28 -2.41
C TYR A 19 4.10 -7.57 -3.02
N ILE A 20 4.23 -7.08 -4.26
CA ILE A 20 3.21 -6.26 -4.92
C ILE A 20 2.28 -7.08 -5.84
N VAL A 21 2.76 -8.20 -6.38
CA VAL A 21 2.18 -8.82 -7.60
C VAL A 21 0.97 -9.71 -7.33
N GLY A 22 0.87 -10.40 -6.20
CA GLY A 22 -0.12 -11.49 -6.11
C GLY A 22 -0.01 -12.47 -7.29
N ARG A 23 -1.05 -13.26 -7.60
CA ARG A 23 -1.07 -14.13 -8.79
C ARG A 23 -1.69 -13.40 -10.00
N SER A 24 -0.95 -12.49 -10.64
CA SER A 24 -1.43 -11.75 -11.82
C SER A 24 -0.40 -11.77 -12.95
N SER A 25 -0.87 -11.65 -14.21
CA SER A 25 -0.05 -11.74 -15.42
C SER A 25 0.94 -10.57 -15.60
N GLU A 26 2.06 -10.81 -16.28
CA GLU A 26 3.20 -9.87 -16.39
C GLU A 26 2.87 -8.61 -17.22
N ALA A 27 1.97 -8.68 -18.19
CA ALA A 27 1.58 -7.51 -19.01
C ALA A 27 0.64 -6.55 -18.24
N THR A 28 -0.36 -7.08 -17.53
CA THR A 28 -1.23 -6.28 -16.64
C THR A 28 -0.44 -5.72 -15.45
N PHE A 29 0.68 -6.36 -15.11
CA PHE A 29 1.60 -5.92 -14.07
C PHE A 29 2.36 -4.65 -14.43
N ALA A 30 2.89 -4.53 -15.65
CA ALA A 30 3.70 -3.37 -16.04
C ALA A 30 2.89 -2.07 -15.97
N ASP A 31 1.68 -2.11 -16.53
CA ASP A 31 0.74 -0.98 -16.56
C ASP A 31 0.24 -0.61 -15.14
N ALA A 32 -0.12 -1.62 -14.33
CA ALA A 32 -0.52 -1.41 -12.93
C ALA A 32 0.63 -0.90 -12.05
N PHE A 33 1.89 -1.27 -12.37
CA PHE A 33 3.08 -0.74 -11.71
C PHE A 33 3.35 0.70 -12.09
N GLU A 34 3.24 1.06 -13.36
CA GLU A 34 3.46 2.44 -13.81
C GLU A 34 2.47 3.40 -13.19
N LYS A 35 1.19 2.99 -13.10
CA LYS A 35 0.17 3.77 -12.40
C LYS A 35 0.47 3.92 -10.91
N GLN A 36 0.90 2.85 -10.23
CA GLN A 36 1.29 2.90 -8.82
C GLN A 36 2.54 3.77 -8.61
N GLU A 37 3.55 3.64 -9.48
CA GLU A 37 4.78 4.42 -9.45
C GLU A 37 4.51 5.91 -9.65
N ALA A 38 3.63 6.27 -10.59
CA ALA A 38 3.22 7.65 -10.82
C ALA A 38 2.56 8.27 -9.58
N ILE A 39 1.64 7.52 -8.95
CA ILE A 39 0.97 7.94 -7.71
C ILE A 39 1.99 8.15 -6.58
N ILE A 40 2.85 7.17 -6.33
CA ILE A 40 3.84 7.26 -5.25
C ILE A 40 4.88 8.34 -5.53
N ARG A 41 5.30 8.54 -6.78
CA ARG A 41 6.21 9.63 -7.16
C ARG A 41 5.58 10.99 -6.87
N TYR A 42 4.32 11.18 -7.26
CA TYR A 42 3.61 12.42 -7.01
C TYR A 42 3.45 12.69 -5.51
N LEU A 43 3.02 11.67 -4.75
CA LEU A 43 2.87 11.76 -3.31
C LEU A 43 4.20 11.92 -2.56
N GLY A 44 5.27 11.36 -3.10
CA GLY A 44 6.64 11.50 -2.59
C GLY A 44 7.16 12.94 -2.61
N GLY A 45 6.58 13.80 -3.46
CA GLY A 45 6.84 15.24 -3.45
C GLY A 45 6.28 15.95 -2.21
N PHE A 46 5.27 15.37 -1.55
CA PHE A 46 4.71 15.86 -0.30
C PHE A 46 5.31 15.15 0.91
N ASP A 47 5.38 13.82 0.85
CA ASP A 47 5.96 13.00 1.91
C ASP A 47 6.68 11.78 1.31
N SER A 48 8.00 11.74 1.50
CA SER A 48 8.85 10.64 1.05
C SER A 48 8.61 9.31 1.78
N THR A 49 7.93 9.31 2.94
CA THR A 49 7.62 8.08 3.68
C THR A 49 6.23 7.52 3.38
N GLY A 50 5.31 8.37 2.90
CA GLY A 50 3.92 8.02 2.62
C GLY A 50 3.05 7.80 3.86
N GLU A 51 3.57 8.11 5.05
CA GLU A 51 2.89 7.89 6.34
C GLU A 51 2.14 9.15 6.80
N ASN A 52 2.57 10.33 6.34
CA ASN A 52 2.08 11.64 6.81
C ASN A 52 1.31 12.39 5.71
N LEU A 53 0.53 11.66 4.91
CA LEU A 53 -0.27 12.23 3.82
C LEU A 53 -1.71 12.49 4.27
N ASN A 54 -2.15 13.73 4.12
CA ASN A 54 -3.53 14.12 4.41
C ASN A 54 -4.50 13.76 3.25
N VAL A 55 -5.81 13.83 3.50
CA VAL A 55 -6.83 13.46 2.51
C VAL A 55 -6.76 14.36 1.26
N THR A 56 -6.47 15.66 1.43
CA THR A 56 -6.37 16.62 0.33
C THR A 56 -5.26 16.25 -0.65
N GLN A 57 -4.07 15.91 -0.15
CA GLN A 57 -2.92 15.46 -0.95
C GLN A 57 -3.24 14.17 -1.73
N LYS A 58 -3.96 13.25 -1.09
CA LYS A 58 -4.42 12.01 -1.76
C LYS A 58 -5.46 12.29 -2.85
N GLN A 59 -6.35 13.25 -2.65
CA GLN A 59 -7.30 13.70 -3.67
C GLN A 59 -6.60 14.40 -4.84
N GLU A 60 -5.58 15.22 -4.56
CA GLU A 60 -4.76 15.86 -5.59
C GLU A 60 -4.01 14.81 -6.42
N ALA A 61 -3.42 13.80 -5.78
CA ALA A 61 -2.78 12.68 -6.48
C ALA A 61 -3.76 11.92 -7.37
N ALA A 62 -4.97 11.67 -6.88
CA ALA A 62 -6.02 11.01 -7.66
C ALA A 62 -6.36 11.80 -8.94
N LYS A 63 -6.49 13.13 -8.83
CA LYS A 63 -6.73 14.00 -9.99
C LYS A 63 -5.54 14.03 -10.94
N HIS A 64 -4.32 14.20 -10.41
CA HIS A 64 -3.10 14.30 -11.19
C HIS A 64 -2.80 13.00 -11.97
N CYS A 65 -3.03 11.85 -11.35
CA CYS A 65 -2.77 10.54 -11.96
C CYS A 65 -4.00 9.97 -12.70
N ASN A 66 -5.06 10.76 -12.89
CA ASN A 66 -6.33 10.35 -13.51
C ASN A 66 -6.83 8.99 -12.96
N CYS A 67 -6.91 8.90 -11.63
CA CYS A 67 -7.26 7.67 -10.92
C CYS A 67 -8.21 7.93 -9.75
N THR A 68 -8.67 6.86 -9.10
CA THR A 68 -9.56 6.99 -7.94
C THR A 68 -8.76 7.14 -6.65
N ILE A 69 -9.38 7.70 -5.60
CA ILE A 69 -8.77 7.68 -4.26
C ILE A 69 -8.46 6.25 -3.79
N ALA A 70 -9.27 5.27 -4.22
CA ALA A 70 -9.04 3.87 -3.90
C ALA A 70 -7.75 3.36 -4.56
N ASP A 71 -7.46 3.78 -5.80
CA ASP A 71 -6.18 3.49 -6.45
C ASP A 71 -5.01 4.11 -5.67
N VAL A 72 -5.19 5.35 -5.19
CA VAL A 72 -4.20 6.05 -4.38
C VAL A 72 -3.93 5.33 -3.05
N GLU A 73 -4.98 4.98 -2.30
CA GLU A 73 -4.84 4.27 -1.02
C GLU A 73 -4.27 2.86 -1.21
N ASN A 74 -4.62 2.17 -2.30
CA ASN A 74 -4.02 0.89 -2.65
C ASN A 74 -2.52 1.02 -2.95
N ALA A 75 -2.12 2.04 -3.72
CA ALA A 75 -0.71 2.29 -4.01
C ALA A 75 0.07 2.62 -2.74
N LEU A 76 -0.47 3.53 -1.90
CA LEU A 76 0.15 3.92 -0.64
C LEU A 76 0.29 2.74 0.32
N ALA A 77 -0.76 1.94 0.49
CA ALA A 77 -0.71 0.80 1.40
C ALA A 77 0.28 -0.28 0.96
N LYS A 78 0.39 -0.53 -0.35
CA LYS A 78 1.43 -1.43 -0.89
C LYS A 78 2.82 -0.88 -0.62
N PHE A 79 3.00 0.42 -0.82
CA PHE A 79 4.25 1.09 -0.58
C PHE A 79 4.67 1.01 0.90
N THR A 80 3.83 1.51 1.81
CA THR A 80 4.17 1.60 3.24
C THR A 80 4.35 0.22 3.86
N TRP A 81 3.49 -0.75 3.52
CA TRP A 81 3.63 -2.13 3.98
C TRP A 81 4.96 -2.74 3.53
N ALA A 82 5.34 -2.57 2.26
CA ALA A 82 6.55 -3.16 1.73
C ALA A 82 7.82 -2.52 2.30
N ARG A 83 7.78 -1.21 2.59
CA ARG A 83 8.86 -0.50 3.31
C ARG A 83 9.00 -0.98 4.75
N GLU A 84 7.89 -1.14 5.47
CA GLU A 84 7.92 -1.66 6.85
C GLU A 84 8.39 -3.13 6.88
N ALA A 85 7.95 -3.95 5.92
CA ALA A 85 8.42 -5.32 5.76
C ALA A 85 9.93 -5.38 5.50
N GLN A 86 10.46 -4.51 4.62
CA GLN A 86 11.89 -4.42 4.37
C GLN A 86 12.66 -4.04 5.64
N LYS A 87 12.22 -3.03 6.38
CA LYS A 87 12.84 -2.61 7.64
C LYS A 87 12.85 -3.73 8.68
N LYS A 88 11.77 -4.51 8.78
CA LYS A 88 11.70 -5.69 9.64
C LYS A 88 12.67 -6.78 9.20
N MET A 89 12.77 -7.06 7.90
CA MET A 89 13.73 -8.03 7.36
C MET A 89 15.19 -7.63 7.64
N GLU A 90 15.53 -6.35 7.44
CA GLU A 90 16.87 -5.83 7.77
C GLU A 90 17.19 -5.97 9.26
N ASN A 91 16.22 -5.72 10.14
CA ASN A 91 16.39 -5.92 11.57
C ASN A 91 16.57 -7.41 11.92
N LEU A 92 15.80 -8.32 11.32
CA LEU A 92 15.98 -9.77 11.52
C LEU A 92 17.38 -10.22 11.08
N GLN A 93 17.87 -9.70 9.95
CA GLN A 93 19.21 -9.99 9.46
C GLN A 93 20.30 -9.51 10.44
N LYS A 94 20.15 -8.30 10.99
CA LYS A 94 21.07 -7.76 12.02
C LYS A 94 21.05 -8.57 13.31
N GLU A 95 19.87 -9.08 13.69
CA GLU A 95 19.69 -9.93 14.87
C GLU A 95 20.12 -11.39 14.66
N GLY A 96 20.54 -11.76 13.44
CA GLY A 96 20.93 -13.14 13.08
C GLY A 96 19.74 -14.12 13.04
N LYS A 97 18.51 -13.62 12.98
CA LYS A 97 17.29 -14.44 12.92
C LYS A 97 17.06 -14.96 11.49
N PRO A 98 16.42 -16.13 11.33
CA PRO A 98 16.16 -16.69 10.00
C PRO A 98 15.27 -15.75 9.18
N MET A 99 15.73 -15.44 7.96
CA MET A 99 14.96 -14.66 7.00
C MET A 99 13.75 -15.45 6.50
N PRO A 100 12.59 -14.82 6.35
CA PRO A 100 11.40 -15.46 5.80
C PRO A 100 11.66 -15.88 4.35
N LYS A 101 11.23 -17.10 4.00
CA LYS A 101 11.53 -17.71 2.69
C LYS A 101 10.50 -17.38 1.62
N ASN A 102 9.30 -16.96 2.02
CA ASN A 102 8.18 -16.72 1.13
C ASN A 102 7.26 -15.61 1.66
N ILE A 103 6.40 -15.12 0.77
CA ILE A 103 5.44 -14.04 1.04
C ILE A 103 4.51 -14.34 2.23
N ASN A 104 4.11 -15.59 2.42
CA ASN A 104 3.18 -15.97 3.49
C ASN A 104 3.84 -15.85 4.87
N GLU A 105 5.13 -16.20 4.98
CA GLU A 105 5.92 -15.99 6.19
C GLU A 105 6.11 -14.50 6.48
N VAL A 106 6.31 -13.68 5.44
CA VAL A 106 6.40 -12.22 5.60
C VAL A 106 5.07 -11.64 6.06
N GLN A 107 3.94 -12.05 5.49
CA GLN A 107 2.61 -11.61 5.95
C GLN A 107 2.35 -12.01 7.40
N LYS A 108 2.76 -13.22 7.83
CA LYS A 108 2.68 -13.65 9.22
C LYS A 108 3.55 -12.79 10.14
N LEU A 109 4.78 -12.49 9.73
CA LEU A 109 5.69 -11.61 10.47
C LEU A 109 5.13 -10.19 10.61
N MET A 110 4.47 -9.68 9.55
CA MET A 110 3.87 -8.35 9.52
C MET A 110 2.52 -8.28 10.25
N GLY A 111 1.84 -9.40 10.45
CA GLY A 111 0.51 -9.47 11.07
C GLY A 111 -0.60 -8.82 10.23
N SER A 112 -0.34 -8.46 8.97
CA SER A 112 -1.26 -7.76 8.08
C SER A 112 -0.86 -7.93 6.62
N THR A 113 -1.78 -7.64 5.71
CA THR A 113 -1.51 -7.56 4.27
C THR A 113 -1.61 -6.12 3.74
N PRO A 114 -0.97 -5.80 2.60
CA PRO A 114 -1.16 -4.52 1.92
C PRO A 114 -2.64 -4.18 1.65
N PHE A 115 -3.45 -5.21 1.36
CA PHE A 115 -4.87 -5.02 1.09
C PHE A 115 -5.65 -4.65 2.35
N ASP A 116 -5.34 -5.28 3.49
CA ASP A 116 -5.95 -4.92 4.78
C ASP A 116 -5.65 -3.46 5.14
N LEU A 117 -4.41 -3.03 4.89
CA LEU A 117 -3.99 -1.65 5.11
C LEU A 117 -4.72 -0.67 4.18
N ALA A 118 -4.79 -0.96 2.87
CA ALA A 118 -5.51 -0.13 1.89
C ALA A 118 -6.99 0.02 2.27
N LYS A 119 -7.60 -1.09 2.66
CA LYS A 119 -9.00 -1.19 3.06
C LYS A 119 -9.27 -0.39 4.34
N SER A 120 -8.35 -0.41 5.30
CA SER A 120 -8.43 0.42 6.52
C SER A 120 -8.25 1.92 6.23
N ASN A 121 -7.34 2.28 5.33
CA ASN A 121 -7.07 3.68 4.97
C ASN A 121 -8.23 4.28 4.18
N LEU A 122 -8.79 3.52 3.24
CA LEU A 122 -9.97 3.92 2.49
C LEU A 122 -11.16 4.17 3.43
N ALA A 123 -11.30 3.37 4.50
CA ALA A 123 -12.29 3.64 5.55
C ALA A 123 -12.07 5.03 6.17
N LYS A 124 -10.85 5.31 6.62
CA LYS A 124 -10.50 6.59 7.27
C LYS A 124 -10.62 7.79 6.33
N SER A 125 -10.51 7.61 5.02
CA SER A 125 -10.62 8.69 4.03
C SER A 125 -12.03 9.31 3.94
N GLY A 126 -13.05 8.73 4.58
CA GLY A 126 -14.42 9.24 4.56
C GLY A 126 -15.14 9.08 3.20
N GLN A 127 -14.48 8.52 2.19
CA GLN A 127 -15.02 8.31 0.85
C GLN A 127 -15.91 7.05 0.73
N ILE A 128 -16.14 6.36 1.85
CA ILE A 128 -17.04 5.19 1.87
C ILE A 128 -18.47 5.66 2.07
N SER A 129 -19.34 5.29 1.12
CA SER A 129 -20.77 5.52 1.25
C SER A 129 -21.27 4.98 2.59
N ARG A 130 -22.00 5.82 3.33
CA ARG A 130 -22.58 5.47 4.65
C ARG A 130 -23.36 4.14 4.61
N ASN A 131 -23.95 3.78 3.47
CA ASN A 131 -24.72 2.55 3.30
C ASN A 131 -23.91 1.35 2.74
N ALA A 132 -22.68 1.54 2.26
CA ALA A 132 -21.82 0.45 1.79
C ALA A 132 -21.42 -0.49 2.93
N LEU A 133 -21.01 -1.72 2.61
CA LEU A 133 -20.46 -2.65 3.58
C LEU A 133 -19.15 -2.11 4.16
N CYS A 134 -18.97 -2.27 5.47
CA CYS A 134 -17.82 -1.76 6.17
C CYS A 134 -16.56 -2.52 5.75
N PRO A 135 -15.49 -1.80 5.34
CA PRO A 135 -14.26 -2.41 4.88
C PRO A 135 -13.50 -3.17 6.00
N CYS A 136 -13.76 -2.93 7.28
CA CYS A 136 -13.06 -3.67 8.35
C CYS A 136 -13.44 -5.15 8.50
N GLY A 137 -14.33 -5.68 7.66
CA GLY A 137 -14.72 -7.10 7.70
C GLY A 137 -15.82 -7.44 8.71
N SER A 138 -16.37 -6.44 9.41
CA SER A 138 -17.43 -6.62 10.41
C SER A 138 -18.80 -7.03 9.85
N LYS A 139 -18.95 -7.10 8.51
CA LYS A 139 -20.22 -7.31 7.79
C LYS A 139 -21.32 -6.27 8.08
N LYS A 140 -21.04 -5.23 8.86
CA LYS A 140 -21.96 -4.11 9.15
C LYS A 140 -21.90 -3.08 8.02
N ARG A 141 -22.93 -2.24 7.87
CA ARG A 141 -22.84 -1.04 7.00
C ARG A 141 -21.85 -0.04 7.58
N TYR A 142 -21.15 0.72 6.73
CA TYR A 142 -20.09 1.65 7.14
C TYR A 142 -20.54 2.62 8.25
N LYS A 143 -21.74 3.23 8.09
CA LYS A 143 -22.36 4.11 9.11
C LYS A 143 -22.68 3.46 10.45
N ARG A 144 -22.62 2.12 10.55
CA ARG A 144 -22.90 1.35 11.77
C ARG A 144 -21.64 0.69 12.33
N CYS A 145 -20.47 1.03 11.80
CA CYS A 145 -19.19 0.43 12.18
C CYS A 145 -18.08 1.47 12.21
N CYS A 146 -17.17 1.52 11.23
CA CYS A 146 -16.03 2.44 11.24
C CYS A 146 -16.39 3.88 10.87
N GLY A 147 -17.53 4.11 10.21
CA GLY A 147 -18.06 5.46 9.90
C GLY A 147 -19.17 5.87 10.87
N LYS A 148 -19.08 5.39 12.12
CA LYS A 148 -20.00 5.74 13.19
C LYS A 148 -19.46 7.01 13.85
N ASP A 149 -19.83 8.14 13.27
CA ASP A 149 -19.95 9.40 13.99
C ASP A 149 -21.33 9.45 14.65
#